data_AF-Q5QBL7-F1
#
_entry.id   AF-Q5QBL7-F1
#
_cell.length_a   1.000
_cell.length_b   1.000
_cell.length_c   1.000
_cell.angle_alpha   90.00
_cell.angle_beta   90.00
_cell.angle_gamma   90.00
#
_symmetry.space_group_name_H-M   'P 1'
#
loop_
_entity.id
_entity.type
_entity.pdbx_description
1 polymer ?
#
loop_
_entity_poly.entity_id
_entity_poly.type
_entity_poly.pdbx_seq_one_letter_code
_entity_poly.pdbx_strand_id
1 'polypeptide(L)'
;AKIVKMTLLLLIISILTVNFASGTPVNSSDTSPDIAPSIAAASAAYNDPSQNEIKCSEYSSGWCYLYVYGNKTYYRFTPIASNASQITHVSLNGRVSILADDICTAFPNVVQLHLDYANIDEIQSGALDKCRKVQTIYLGGNNLRDIPRDTFRYNMELETLHLNSNKLTEINSWLFASLFKLNHLNLYGNYLTQFPAELVKTNKELRTINLYQNDILDLDEVKLVGYWPN
;
A
#
# COMPACT_ATOMS: atom_id res chain seq x y z
N ALA A 1 26.76 11.69 34.81
CA ALA A 1 27.13 13.06 34.40
C ALA A 1 27.00 13.16 32.88
N LYS A 2 26.20 14.13 32.39
CA LYS A 2 26.16 14.72 31.03
C LYS A 2 26.36 13.72 29.87
N ILE A 3 25.34 13.34 29.11
CA ILE A 3 24.70 14.18 28.07
C ILE A 3 23.24 13.73 27.90
N VAL A 4 22.32 14.55 28.40
CA VAL A 4 20.88 14.57 28.10
C VAL A 4 20.59 16.03 27.80
N LYS A 5 20.19 16.37 26.57
CA LYS A 5 19.46 17.57 26.10
C LYS A 5 19.89 17.98 24.68
N MET A 6 19.10 17.57 23.69
CA MET A 6 18.92 18.09 22.32
C MET A 6 18.40 16.88 21.52
N THR A 7 17.16 16.78 21.04
CA THR A 7 16.22 17.82 20.60
C THR A 7 14.81 17.20 20.62
N LEU A 8 14.06 17.46 21.69
CA LEU A 8 12.63 17.17 21.78
C LEU A 8 11.97 18.43 22.34
N LEU A 9 11.80 19.43 21.50
CA LEU A 9 10.97 20.61 21.77
C LEU A 9 10.65 21.27 20.43
N LEU A 10 9.42 21.07 19.95
CA LEU A 10 8.58 22.03 19.23
C LEU A 10 7.31 21.29 18.78
N LEU A 11 6.42 21.08 19.74
CA LEU A 11 5.00 20.87 19.50
C LEU A 11 4.31 22.16 20.00
N ILE A 12 3.34 22.66 19.21
CA ILE A 12 2.24 23.55 19.63
C ILE A 12 2.56 25.05 19.71
N ILE A 13 1.55 25.84 19.29
CA ILE A 13 1.44 27.31 19.11
C ILE A 13 1.77 27.69 17.66
N SER A 14 0.81 27.75 16.72
CA SER A 14 -0.08 28.92 16.61
C SER A 14 -1.28 28.60 15.68
N ILE A 15 -2.49 28.52 16.26
CA ILE A 15 -3.75 28.82 15.58
C ILE A 15 -4.15 30.23 16.06
N LEU A 16 -4.74 31.03 15.16
CA LEU A 16 -5.25 32.41 15.30
C LEU A 16 -4.27 33.53 14.96
N THR A 17 -4.41 34.08 13.75
CA THR A 17 -4.84 35.47 13.58
C THR A 17 -5.57 35.60 12.25
N VAL A 18 -6.86 35.92 12.36
CA VAL A 18 -7.70 36.49 11.31
C VAL A 18 -7.17 37.89 11.00
N ASN A 19 -7.03 38.26 9.73
CA ASN A 19 -7.04 39.66 9.32
C ASN A 19 -7.81 39.82 8.01
N PHE A 20 -8.98 40.42 8.12
CA PHE A 20 -9.66 41.13 7.04
C PHE A 20 -8.94 42.46 6.83
N ALA A 21 -8.60 42.82 5.58
CA ALA A 21 -8.49 44.21 5.17
C ALA A 21 -8.66 44.35 3.64
N SER A 22 -9.50 45.32 3.31
CA SER A 22 -10.05 45.79 2.05
C SER A 22 -9.08 46.55 1.13
N GLY A 23 -9.34 46.56 -0.19
CA GLY A 23 -8.87 47.61 -1.10
C GLY A 23 -8.92 47.29 -2.60
N THR A 24 -10.01 47.65 -3.28
CA THR A 24 -10.19 47.76 -4.76
C THR A 24 -9.50 49.05 -5.30
N PRO A 25 -9.39 49.35 -6.63
CA PRO A 25 -9.92 48.67 -7.83
C PRO A 25 -8.90 48.50 -9.00
N VAL A 26 -9.10 47.53 -9.91
CA VAL A 26 -8.57 47.61 -11.28
C VAL A 26 -9.69 47.32 -12.26
N ASN A 27 -9.86 48.25 -13.19
CA ASN A 27 -10.94 48.31 -14.17
C ASN A 27 -10.50 47.67 -15.49
N SER A 28 -11.47 47.00 -16.12
CA SER A 28 -11.62 46.69 -17.55
C SER A 28 -10.59 45.83 -18.31
N SER A 29 -11.17 44.82 -18.96
CA SER A 29 -10.75 44.09 -20.17
C SER A 29 -9.58 43.12 -20.06
N ASP A 30 -9.86 41.89 -19.62
CA ASP A 30 -9.39 40.71 -20.34
C ASP A 30 -10.30 39.51 -20.05
N THR A 31 -10.88 38.96 -21.12
CA THR A 31 -11.74 37.77 -21.09
C THR A 31 -10.89 36.51 -21.26
N SER A 32 -10.70 35.74 -20.20
CA SER A 32 -10.33 34.32 -20.27
C SER A 32 -10.88 33.56 -19.04
N PRO A 33 -11.55 32.41 -19.19
CA PRO A 33 -12.25 31.75 -18.10
C PRO A 33 -11.35 30.72 -17.41
N ASP A 34 -10.41 31.18 -16.58
CA ASP A 34 -9.72 30.33 -15.59
C ASP A 34 -10.01 30.87 -14.19
N ILE A 35 -11.22 30.60 -13.69
CA ILE A 35 -11.61 30.94 -12.32
C ILE A 35 -11.31 29.74 -11.42
N ALA A 36 -10.26 29.89 -10.61
CA ALA A 36 -10.01 29.05 -9.44
C ALA A 36 -11.29 28.96 -8.58
N PRO A 37 -11.70 27.77 -8.11
CA PRO A 37 -12.96 27.64 -7.40
C PRO A 37 -12.91 28.42 -6.07
N SER A 38 -13.93 29.24 -5.85
CA SER A 38 -14.08 30.07 -4.65
C SER A 38 -14.14 29.25 -3.36
N ILE A 39 -13.64 29.83 -2.25
CA ILE A 39 -13.56 29.24 -0.90
C ILE A 39 -14.91 28.69 -0.40
N ALA A 40 -16.04 29.19 -0.93
CA ALA A 40 -17.38 28.66 -0.61
C ALA A 40 -17.60 27.22 -1.11
N ALA A 41 -17.06 26.87 -2.28
CA ALA A 41 -17.15 25.51 -2.84
C ALA A 41 -16.32 24.49 -2.04
N ALA A 42 -15.23 24.94 -1.42
CA ALA A 42 -14.39 24.10 -0.57
C ALA A 42 -15.07 23.68 0.74
N SER A 43 -16.04 24.47 1.24
CA SER A 43 -16.76 24.17 2.48
C SER A 43 -17.91 23.17 2.31
N ALA A 44 -18.53 23.11 1.13
CA ALA A 44 -19.61 22.16 0.83
C ALA A 44 -19.09 20.73 0.56
N ALA A 45 -17.82 20.59 0.16
CA ALA A 45 -17.15 19.32 -0.07
C ALA A 45 -16.90 18.50 1.22
N TYR A 46 -17.02 19.12 2.40
CA TYR A 46 -16.63 18.48 3.67
C TYR A 46 -17.62 17.40 4.16
N ASN A 47 -18.84 17.34 3.62
CA ASN A 47 -19.89 16.41 4.05
C ASN A 47 -20.49 15.55 2.90
N ASP A 48 -19.81 15.41 1.77
CA ASP A 48 -20.26 14.57 0.66
C ASP A 48 -19.81 13.09 0.84
N PRO A 49 -20.72 12.10 0.83
CA PRO A 49 -20.34 10.68 0.83
C PRO A 49 -19.48 10.25 -0.38
N SER A 50 -19.35 11.07 -1.44
CA SER A 50 -18.39 10.89 -2.54
C SER A 50 -16.91 11.14 -2.15
N GLN A 51 -16.64 11.67 -0.95
CA GLN A 51 -15.28 11.89 -0.41
C GLN A 51 -14.56 10.60 0.05
N ASN A 52 -15.07 9.42 -0.32
CA ASN A 52 -14.46 8.11 -0.08
C ASN A 52 -13.93 7.47 -1.37
N GLU A 53 -14.13 8.12 -2.52
CA GLU A 53 -13.74 7.61 -3.83
C GLU A 53 -12.30 7.99 -4.14
N ILE A 54 -11.44 6.99 -4.24
CA ILE A 54 -10.05 7.20 -4.63
C ILE A 54 -10.00 7.24 -6.16
N LYS A 55 -9.75 8.42 -6.72
CA LYS A 55 -9.66 8.61 -8.17
C LYS A 55 -8.25 8.33 -8.67
N CYS A 56 -8.18 7.64 -9.80
CA CYS A 56 -6.98 7.42 -10.58
C CYS A 56 -6.60 8.71 -11.33
N SER A 57 -5.39 9.21 -11.12
CA SER A 57 -4.73 10.05 -12.11
C SER A 57 -3.88 9.16 -13.02
N GLU A 58 -4.30 9.07 -14.27
CA GLU A 58 -3.58 8.34 -15.32
C GLU A 58 -2.47 9.24 -15.86
N TYR A 59 -1.20 8.83 -15.73
CA TYR A 59 -0.04 9.61 -16.20
C TYR A 59 0.67 8.97 -17.41
N SER A 60 0.39 7.71 -17.75
CA SER A 60 0.98 7.00 -18.89
C SER A 60 0.23 5.71 -19.21
N SER A 61 0.56 5.05 -20.33
CA SER A 61 -0.07 3.85 -20.92
C SER A 61 -0.15 2.62 -19.98
N GLY A 62 -1.02 2.68 -18.96
CA GLY A 62 -1.31 1.62 -18.01
C GLY A 62 -0.98 1.91 -16.54
N TRP A 63 -0.54 3.13 -16.19
CA TRP A 63 -0.27 3.53 -14.80
C TRP A 63 -1.42 4.31 -14.19
N CYS A 64 -1.77 3.93 -12.97
CA CYS A 64 -2.78 4.58 -12.16
C CYS A 64 -2.20 5.01 -10.80
N TYR A 65 -2.30 6.29 -10.49
CA TYR A 65 -1.90 6.82 -9.19
C TYR A 65 -3.14 7.22 -8.39
N LEU A 66 -3.24 6.68 -7.19
CA LEU A 66 -4.38 6.78 -6.31
C LEU A 66 -4.00 7.66 -5.12
N TYR A 67 -4.64 8.81 -4.99
CA TYR A 67 -4.37 9.75 -3.90
C TYR A 67 -5.49 9.70 -2.88
N VAL A 68 -5.13 9.39 -1.63
CA VAL A 68 -6.05 9.30 -0.51
C VAL A 68 -5.82 10.47 0.43
N TYR A 69 -6.81 11.36 0.53
CA TYR A 69 -6.76 12.51 1.41
C TYR A 69 -7.64 12.28 2.65
N GLY A 70 -7.10 12.60 3.82
CA GLY A 70 -7.79 12.46 5.11
C GLY A 70 -7.40 11.20 5.89
N ASN A 71 -8.02 11.02 7.06
CA ASN A 71 -7.74 9.93 8.00
C ASN A 71 -8.98 9.04 8.19
N LYS A 72 -9.62 8.60 7.09
CA LYS A 72 -10.67 7.60 7.20
C LYS A 72 -10.05 6.22 7.35
N THR A 73 -10.69 5.37 8.14
CA THR A 73 -10.25 3.99 8.37
C THR A 73 -10.41 3.13 7.11
N TYR A 74 -11.38 3.49 6.26
CA TYR A 74 -11.78 2.72 5.09
C TYR A 74 -12.05 3.64 3.92
N TYR A 75 -11.58 3.24 2.75
CA TYR A 75 -11.82 3.91 1.47
C TYR A 75 -12.31 2.87 0.46
N ARG A 76 -13.13 3.32 -0.49
CA ARG A 76 -13.59 2.46 -1.59
C ARG A 76 -12.91 2.82 -2.89
N PHE A 77 -12.37 1.81 -3.56
CA PHE A 77 -11.86 1.96 -4.93
C PHE A 77 -13.06 1.84 -5.89
N THR A 78 -13.53 2.97 -6.40
CA THR A 78 -14.56 2.99 -7.45
C THR A 78 -13.93 2.78 -8.82
N PRO A 79 -14.39 1.80 -9.63
CA PRO A 79 -13.83 1.56 -10.97
C PRO A 79 -13.98 2.79 -11.86
N ILE A 80 -12.88 3.28 -12.45
CA ILE A 80 -12.96 4.26 -13.55
C ILE A 80 -13.27 3.50 -14.83
N ALA A 81 -14.56 3.38 -15.15
CA ALA A 81 -15.07 2.45 -16.15
C ALA A 81 -14.53 2.64 -17.58
N SER A 82 -14.01 3.81 -17.95
CA SER A 82 -13.57 4.05 -19.33
C SER A 82 -12.21 3.42 -19.68
N ASN A 83 -11.25 3.41 -18.74
CA ASN A 83 -9.86 2.97 -19.00
C ASN A 83 -9.34 1.88 -18.03
N ALA A 84 -10.13 1.43 -17.06
CA ALA A 84 -9.72 0.44 -16.06
C ALA A 84 -9.11 -0.85 -16.63
N SER A 85 -9.50 -1.25 -17.85
CA SER A 85 -8.97 -2.44 -18.52
C SER A 85 -7.53 -2.25 -19.05
N GLN A 86 -7.09 -1.01 -19.27
CA GLN A 86 -5.73 -0.70 -19.74
C GLN A 86 -4.75 -0.55 -18.57
N ILE A 87 -5.26 -0.31 -17.36
CA ILE A 87 -4.43 -0.17 -16.16
C ILE A 87 -3.82 -1.51 -15.77
N THR A 88 -2.50 -1.52 -15.72
CA THR A 88 -1.67 -2.66 -15.34
C THR A 88 -0.80 -2.35 -14.12
N HIS A 89 -0.63 -1.07 -13.76
CA HIS A 89 0.17 -0.64 -12.63
C HIS A 89 -0.66 0.31 -11.77
N VAL A 90 -0.77 0.01 -10.48
CA VAL A 90 -1.52 0.84 -9.54
C VAL A 90 -0.60 1.20 -8.38
N SER A 91 -0.53 2.50 -8.07
CA SER A 91 0.24 3.03 -6.95
C SER A 91 -0.66 3.83 -6.03
N LEU A 92 -0.63 3.49 -4.74
CA LEU A 92 -1.40 4.15 -3.70
C LEU A 92 -0.53 5.12 -2.92
N ASN A 93 -0.92 6.39 -2.91
CA ASN A 93 -0.34 7.43 -2.08
C ASN A 93 -1.37 7.93 -1.07
N GLY A 94 -1.12 7.66 0.20
CA GLY A 94 -1.99 8.09 1.30
C GLY A 94 -2.21 6.94 2.28
N ARG A 95 -3.17 7.11 3.20
CA ARG A 95 -3.39 6.19 4.31
C ARG A 95 -4.66 5.39 4.12
N VAL A 96 -4.54 4.07 4.13
CA VAL A 96 -5.65 3.13 4.08
C VAL A 96 -5.41 2.07 5.14
N SER A 97 -6.10 2.17 6.29
CA SER A 97 -5.92 1.21 7.39
C SER A 97 -6.32 -0.22 7.01
N ILE A 98 -7.32 -0.38 6.12
CA ILE A 98 -7.82 -1.70 5.70
C ILE A 98 -7.80 -1.80 4.18
N LEU A 99 -7.05 -2.76 3.65
CA LEU A 99 -7.10 -3.12 2.23
C LEU A 99 -8.30 -4.03 1.97
N ALA A 100 -9.24 -3.56 1.15
CA ALA A 100 -10.50 -4.25 0.84
C ALA A 100 -10.52 -4.94 -0.52
N ASP A 101 -11.61 -5.63 -0.84
CA ASP A 101 -11.78 -6.51 -2.02
C ASP A 101 -12.23 -5.82 -3.32
N ASP A 102 -12.18 -4.49 -3.32
CA ASP A 102 -12.60 -3.63 -4.41
C ASP A 102 -11.45 -3.16 -5.29
N ILE A 103 -10.20 -3.14 -4.82
CA ILE A 103 -9.05 -2.66 -5.63
C ILE A 103 -8.91 -3.41 -6.96
N CYS A 104 -9.03 -4.73 -6.96
CA CYS A 104 -8.96 -5.55 -8.19
C CYS A 104 -10.31 -5.74 -8.88
N THR A 105 -11.39 -5.21 -8.28
CA THR A 105 -12.63 -4.94 -9.02
C THR A 105 -12.48 -3.66 -9.85
N ALA A 106 -11.81 -2.64 -9.30
CA ALA A 106 -11.51 -1.39 -9.98
C ALA A 106 -10.42 -1.54 -11.05
N PHE A 107 -9.42 -2.39 -10.82
CA PHE A 107 -8.28 -2.61 -11.72
C PHE A 107 -8.10 -4.11 -12.04
N PRO A 108 -8.98 -4.72 -12.86
CA PRO A 108 -9.01 -6.17 -13.06
C PRO A 108 -7.81 -6.75 -13.81
N ASN A 109 -7.05 -5.90 -14.52
CA ASN A 109 -5.88 -6.29 -15.29
C ASN A 109 -4.55 -5.89 -14.61
N VAL A 110 -4.59 -5.54 -13.33
CA VAL A 110 -3.39 -5.11 -12.60
C VAL A 110 -2.33 -6.22 -12.56
N VAL A 111 -1.11 -5.83 -12.89
CA VAL A 111 0.12 -6.62 -12.91
C VAL A 111 1.03 -6.21 -11.76
N GLN A 112 1.08 -4.91 -11.42
CA GLN A 112 1.88 -4.39 -10.31
C GLN A 112 1.03 -3.55 -9.36
N LEU A 113 1.08 -3.90 -8.07
CA LEU A 113 0.43 -3.18 -6.98
C LEU A 113 1.49 -2.57 -6.06
N HIS A 114 1.57 -1.24 -6.03
CA HIS A 114 2.42 -0.49 -5.11
C HIS A 114 1.57 0.06 -3.96
N LEU A 115 1.61 -0.63 -2.82
CA LEU A 115 0.87 -0.31 -1.59
C LEU A 115 1.80 -0.10 -0.39
N ASP A 116 3.08 0.21 -0.66
CA ASP A 116 4.06 0.49 0.40
C ASP A 116 3.70 1.78 1.15
N TYR A 117 4.04 1.82 2.44
CA TYR A 117 3.89 3.00 3.29
C TYR A 117 2.47 3.61 3.29
N ALA A 118 1.46 2.78 3.06
CA ALA A 118 0.05 3.18 3.01
C ALA A 118 -0.66 3.07 4.37
N ASN A 119 0.09 2.87 5.47
CA ASN A 119 -0.46 2.70 6.82
C ASN A 119 -1.47 1.55 6.94
N ILE A 120 -1.33 0.49 6.13
CA ILE A 120 -2.24 -0.65 6.17
C ILE A 120 -2.01 -1.44 7.45
N ASP A 121 -3.06 -1.56 8.25
CA ASP A 121 -3.09 -2.33 9.49
C ASP A 121 -3.64 -3.75 9.26
N GLU A 122 -4.56 -3.90 8.31
CA GLU A 122 -5.27 -5.15 8.01
C GLU A 122 -5.48 -5.36 6.50
N ILE A 123 -5.34 -6.60 6.04
CA ILE A 123 -5.79 -7.04 4.71
C ILE A 123 -7.07 -7.84 4.91
N GLN A 124 -8.18 -7.38 4.35
CA GLN A 124 -9.45 -8.10 4.42
C GLN A 124 -9.32 -9.44 3.70
N SER A 125 -9.97 -10.48 4.23
CA SER A 125 -10.04 -11.78 3.55
C SER A 125 -10.62 -11.61 2.14
N GLY A 126 -9.90 -12.14 1.14
CA GLY A 126 -10.28 -12.05 -0.27
C GLY A 126 -9.95 -10.72 -0.95
N ALA A 127 -9.29 -9.78 -0.25
CA ALA A 127 -8.94 -8.46 -0.80
C ALA A 127 -8.21 -8.52 -2.16
N LEU A 128 -7.36 -9.54 -2.31
CA LEU A 128 -6.51 -9.73 -3.48
C LEU A 128 -6.97 -10.86 -4.41
N ASP A 129 -8.10 -11.50 -4.12
CA ASP A 129 -8.59 -12.64 -4.91
C ASP A 129 -8.66 -12.24 -6.38
N LYS A 130 -9.37 -11.16 -6.70
CA LYS A 130 -9.62 -10.75 -8.09
C LYS A 130 -8.36 -10.31 -8.85
N CYS A 131 -7.21 -10.11 -8.19
CA CYS A 131 -5.95 -9.72 -8.83
C CYS A 131 -5.27 -10.89 -9.54
N ARG A 132 -5.97 -11.57 -10.46
CA ARG A 132 -5.52 -12.84 -11.06
C ARG A 132 -4.26 -12.71 -11.93
N LYS A 133 -3.94 -11.50 -12.40
CA LYS A 133 -2.80 -11.19 -13.27
C LYS A 133 -1.62 -10.55 -12.55
N VAL A 134 -1.72 -10.36 -11.23
CA VAL A 134 -0.69 -9.65 -10.47
C VAL A 134 0.59 -10.48 -10.41
N GLN A 135 1.70 -9.84 -10.77
CA GLN A 135 3.05 -10.41 -10.78
C GLN A 135 3.93 -9.79 -9.69
N THR A 136 3.63 -8.56 -9.27
CA THR A 136 4.38 -7.88 -8.23
C THR A 136 3.45 -7.18 -7.25
N ILE A 137 3.66 -7.43 -5.95
CA ILE A 137 2.95 -6.76 -4.87
C ILE A 137 3.97 -6.17 -3.92
N TYR A 138 3.85 -4.87 -3.68
CA TYR A 138 4.58 -4.17 -2.66
C TYR A 138 3.66 -3.74 -1.51
N LEU A 139 3.94 -4.26 -0.32
CA LEU A 139 3.22 -4.01 0.93
C LEU A 139 4.19 -3.63 2.06
N GLY A 140 5.40 -3.19 1.73
CA GLY A 140 6.43 -2.85 2.70
C GLY A 140 6.14 -1.57 3.47
N GLY A 141 6.66 -1.46 4.69
CA GLY A 141 6.51 -0.25 5.50
C GLY A 141 5.08 0.02 5.97
N ASN A 142 4.25 -1.03 6.07
CA ASN A 142 2.90 -0.98 6.63
C ASN A 142 2.90 -1.44 8.10
N ASN A 143 1.72 -1.65 8.69
CA ASN A 143 1.55 -2.03 10.09
C ASN A 143 1.02 -3.47 10.27
N LEU A 144 1.13 -4.31 9.23
CA LEU A 144 0.55 -5.65 9.22
C LEU A 144 1.14 -6.50 10.34
N ARG A 145 0.29 -7.10 11.17
CA ARG A 145 0.68 -8.04 12.23
C ARG A 145 0.49 -9.49 11.81
N ASP A 146 -0.49 -9.72 10.96
CA ASP A 146 -0.85 -10.99 10.36
C ASP A 146 -1.30 -10.79 8.90
N ILE A 147 -1.33 -11.90 8.17
CA ILE A 147 -1.87 -11.94 6.80
C ILE A 147 -2.82 -13.14 6.76
N PRO A 148 -4.10 -12.96 6.35
CA PRO A 148 -5.02 -14.08 6.24
C PRO A 148 -4.45 -15.19 5.35
N ARG A 149 -4.56 -16.44 5.79
CA ARG A 149 -3.92 -17.60 5.14
C ARG A 149 -4.22 -17.77 3.64
N ASP A 150 -5.36 -17.29 3.17
CA ASP A 150 -5.81 -17.45 1.78
C ASP A 150 -5.61 -16.18 0.95
N THR A 151 -4.94 -15.15 1.48
CA THR A 151 -4.78 -13.83 0.84
C THR A 151 -4.23 -13.94 -0.59
N PHE A 152 -3.27 -14.84 -0.81
CA PHE A 152 -2.61 -15.01 -2.11
C PHE A 152 -3.05 -16.26 -2.88
N ARG A 153 -4.13 -16.91 -2.44
CA ARG A 153 -4.58 -18.22 -2.96
C ARG A 153 -4.78 -18.25 -4.48
N TYR A 154 -5.15 -17.11 -5.05
CA TYR A 154 -5.48 -17.00 -6.47
C TYR A 154 -4.52 -16.13 -7.29
N ASN A 155 -3.44 -15.63 -6.69
CA ASN A 155 -2.42 -14.82 -7.37
C ASN A 155 -1.30 -15.73 -7.91
N MET A 156 -1.66 -16.73 -8.73
CA MET A 156 -0.74 -17.78 -9.21
C MET A 156 0.38 -17.25 -10.13
N GLU A 157 0.19 -16.04 -10.65
CA GLU A 157 1.16 -15.32 -11.48
C GLU A 157 2.14 -14.48 -10.64
N LEU A 158 2.02 -14.44 -9.31
CA LEU A 158 2.85 -13.61 -8.45
C LEU A 158 4.30 -14.11 -8.45
N GLU A 159 5.22 -13.24 -8.84
CA GLU A 159 6.66 -13.51 -8.93
C GLU A 159 7.43 -12.83 -7.80
N THR A 160 7.03 -11.61 -7.42
CA THR A 160 7.72 -10.79 -6.42
C THR A 160 6.75 -10.27 -5.37
N LEU A 161 7.08 -10.53 -4.10
CA LEU A 161 6.29 -10.09 -2.95
C LEU A 161 7.16 -9.37 -1.92
N HIS A 162 6.84 -8.12 -1.64
CA HIS A 162 7.47 -7.33 -0.58
C HIS A 162 6.54 -7.16 0.61
N LEU A 163 6.97 -7.68 1.75
CA LEU A 163 6.31 -7.58 3.06
C LEU A 163 7.25 -6.99 4.12
N ASN A 164 8.36 -6.39 3.70
CA ASN A 164 9.38 -5.87 4.59
C ASN A 164 8.87 -4.72 5.47
N SER A 165 9.50 -4.52 6.63
CA SER A 165 9.20 -3.40 7.53
C SER A 165 7.72 -3.36 7.95
N ASN A 166 7.15 -4.53 8.24
CA ASN A 166 5.84 -4.70 8.86
C ASN A 166 6.02 -5.16 10.32
N LYS A 167 4.99 -5.73 10.92
CA LYS A 167 4.99 -6.22 12.31
C LYS A 167 4.65 -7.71 12.39
N LEU A 168 4.98 -8.47 11.35
CA LEU A 168 4.65 -9.88 11.25
C LEU A 168 5.48 -10.68 12.27
N THR A 169 4.81 -11.48 13.10
CA THR A 169 5.46 -12.36 14.08
C THR A 169 5.54 -13.82 13.61
N GLU A 170 4.67 -14.20 12.69
CA GLU A 170 4.61 -15.52 12.09
C GLU A 170 4.14 -15.44 10.63
N ILE A 171 4.43 -16.48 9.87
CA ILE A 171 3.87 -16.68 8.52
C ILE A 171 3.12 -18.00 8.52
N ASN A 172 1.85 -17.96 8.13
CA ASN A 172 1.08 -19.19 7.97
C ASN A 172 1.70 -20.08 6.88
N SER A 173 1.85 -21.37 7.17
CA SER A 173 2.48 -22.34 6.27
C SER A 173 1.81 -22.46 4.90
N TRP A 174 0.51 -22.15 4.81
CA TRP A 174 -0.27 -22.25 3.59
C TRP A 174 -0.37 -20.94 2.80
N LEU A 175 0.14 -19.83 3.35
CA LEU A 175 -0.01 -18.50 2.75
C LEU A 175 0.50 -18.43 1.31
N PHE A 176 1.51 -19.23 1.00
CA PHE A 176 2.19 -19.23 -0.29
C PHE A 176 1.96 -20.53 -1.10
N ALA A 177 1.05 -21.39 -0.67
CA ALA A 177 0.88 -22.74 -1.26
C ALA A 177 0.51 -22.75 -2.75
N SER A 178 -0.08 -21.66 -3.25
CA SER A 178 -0.46 -21.47 -4.67
C SER A 178 0.54 -20.67 -5.48
N LEU A 179 1.60 -20.16 -4.86
CA LEU A 179 2.52 -19.18 -5.47
C LEU A 179 3.68 -19.86 -6.18
N PHE A 180 3.37 -20.70 -7.17
CA PHE A 180 4.36 -21.54 -7.85
C PHE A 180 5.39 -20.75 -8.66
N LYS A 181 5.12 -19.47 -8.99
CA LYS A 181 6.04 -18.59 -9.73
C LYS A 181 6.82 -17.61 -8.84
N LEU A 182 6.54 -17.59 -7.52
CA LEU A 182 7.17 -16.62 -6.62
C LEU A 182 8.67 -16.91 -6.53
N ASN A 183 9.47 -15.97 -7.01
CA ASN A 183 10.92 -16.10 -7.11
C ASN A 183 11.67 -15.10 -6.19
N HIS A 184 11.01 -14.02 -5.77
CA HIS A 184 11.55 -13.05 -4.81
C HIS A 184 10.56 -12.80 -3.66
N LEU A 185 10.98 -13.07 -2.43
CA LEU A 185 10.22 -12.76 -1.21
C LEU A 185 11.04 -11.89 -0.26
N ASN A 186 10.53 -10.71 0.07
CA ASN A 186 11.17 -9.81 1.02
C ASN A 186 10.37 -9.73 2.33
N LEU A 187 10.93 -10.27 3.41
CA LEU A 187 10.39 -10.27 4.78
C LEU A 187 11.29 -9.50 5.75
N TYR A 188 12.25 -8.73 5.25
CA TYR A 188 13.19 -7.93 6.03
C TYR A 188 12.48 -7.04 7.07
N GLY A 189 13.05 -6.90 8.27
CA GLY A 189 12.54 -5.94 9.25
C GLY A 189 11.14 -6.27 9.76
N ASN A 190 10.88 -7.54 10.07
CA ASN A 190 9.67 -8.00 10.77
C ASN A 190 10.08 -8.59 12.14
N TYR A 191 9.16 -9.26 12.83
CA TYR A 191 9.39 -9.90 14.13
C TYR A 191 9.24 -11.42 14.04
N LEU A 192 9.57 -12.01 12.88
CA LEU A 192 9.40 -13.44 12.66
C LEU A 192 10.34 -14.22 13.59
N THR A 193 9.79 -15.16 14.35
CA THR A 193 10.57 -16.04 15.22
C THR A 193 10.90 -17.38 14.57
N GLN A 194 10.25 -17.70 13.45
CA GLN A 194 10.39 -18.97 12.74
C GLN A 194 10.62 -18.74 11.25
N PHE A 195 11.44 -19.62 10.66
CA PHE A 195 11.63 -19.68 9.22
C PHE A 195 10.41 -20.30 8.52
N PRO A 196 9.90 -19.74 7.40
CA PRO A 196 8.78 -20.30 6.65
C PRO A 196 9.19 -21.55 5.84
N ALA A 197 9.54 -22.64 6.53
CA ALA A 197 10.12 -23.83 5.91
C ALA A 197 9.24 -24.47 4.82
N GLU A 198 7.92 -24.44 4.99
CA GLU A 198 6.98 -25.01 4.02
C GLU A 198 6.98 -24.27 2.67
N LEU A 199 7.25 -22.96 2.66
CA LEU A 199 7.43 -22.21 1.41
C LEU A 199 8.58 -22.80 0.59
N VAL A 200 9.74 -22.98 1.22
CA VAL A 200 10.94 -23.46 0.55
C VAL A 200 10.80 -24.92 0.10
N LYS A 201 10.02 -25.73 0.81
CA LYS A 201 9.73 -27.12 0.38
C LYS A 201 8.83 -27.18 -0.86
N THR A 202 7.88 -26.26 -0.98
CA THR A 202 6.82 -26.32 -1.99
C THR A 202 7.13 -25.48 -3.24
N ASN A 203 7.83 -24.37 -3.09
CA ASN A 203 8.13 -23.44 -4.16
C ASN A 203 9.51 -23.71 -4.77
N LYS A 204 9.51 -24.22 -6.00
CA LYS A 204 10.72 -24.57 -6.77
C LYS A 204 11.33 -23.41 -7.55
N GLU A 205 10.59 -22.30 -7.68
CA GLU A 205 11.04 -21.11 -8.40
C GLU A 205 11.65 -20.06 -7.46
N LEU A 206 11.58 -20.27 -6.14
CA LEU A 206 12.10 -19.33 -5.15
C LEU A 206 13.63 -19.18 -5.29
N ARG A 207 14.08 -17.99 -5.66
CA ARG A 207 15.51 -17.66 -5.86
C ARG A 207 16.07 -16.88 -4.69
N THR A 208 15.27 -15.97 -4.14
CA THR A 208 15.70 -15.08 -3.07
C THR A 208 14.65 -14.96 -1.99
N ILE A 209 15.11 -15.06 -0.74
CA ILE A 209 14.32 -14.72 0.43
C ILE A 209 15.16 -13.85 1.35
N ASN A 210 14.64 -12.66 1.69
CA ASN A 210 15.30 -11.76 2.63
C ASN A 210 14.59 -11.81 3.98
N LEU A 211 15.28 -12.32 4.99
CA LEU A 211 14.79 -12.45 6.38
C LEU A 211 15.61 -11.61 7.36
N TYR A 212 16.52 -10.77 6.88
CA TYR A 212 17.36 -9.96 7.75
C TYR A 212 16.52 -9.06 8.68
N GLN A 213 17.02 -8.76 9.87
CA GLN A 213 16.27 -8.05 10.92
C GLN A 213 14.90 -8.69 11.23
N ASN A 214 14.94 -9.96 11.60
CA ASN A 214 13.87 -10.70 12.27
C ASN A 214 14.42 -11.35 13.54
N ASP A 215 13.55 -11.95 14.34
CA ASP A 215 13.89 -12.60 15.62
C ASP A 215 14.00 -14.13 15.47
N ILE A 216 14.51 -14.63 14.33
CA ILE A 216 14.60 -16.06 14.05
C ILE A 216 15.71 -16.66 14.93
N LEU A 217 15.29 -17.42 15.95
CA LEU A 217 16.20 -17.94 16.98
C LEU A 217 16.93 -19.22 16.57
N ASP A 218 16.55 -19.86 15.46
CA ASP A 218 17.11 -21.16 15.09
C ASP A 218 17.17 -21.32 13.56
N LEU A 219 18.25 -20.81 12.96
CA LEU A 219 18.59 -21.12 11.56
C LEU A 219 19.44 -22.40 11.46
N ASP A 220 19.95 -22.91 12.59
CA ASP A 220 20.88 -24.04 12.62
C ASP A 220 20.17 -25.40 12.48
N GLU A 221 18.91 -25.51 12.95
CA GLU A 221 18.06 -26.68 12.64
C GLU A 221 17.43 -26.62 11.23
N VAL A 222 17.25 -25.42 10.68
CA VAL A 222 16.88 -25.24 9.27
C VAL A 222 18.15 -25.42 8.43
N LYS A 223 18.58 -26.67 8.25
CA LYS A 223 19.54 -27.04 7.20
C LYS A 223 19.00 -26.59 5.84
N LEU A 224 19.26 -25.33 5.49
CA LEU A 224 19.16 -24.76 4.14
C LEU A 224 20.26 -25.33 3.22
N VAL A 225 21.04 -26.28 3.74
CA VAL A 225 21.99 -27.13 3.01
C VAL A 225 21.20 -28.09 2.11
N GLY A 226 20.65 -27.58 1.00
CA GLY A 226 20.12 -28.42 -0.08
C GLY A 226 18.85 -27.95 -0.80
N TYR A 227 18.24 -26.82 -0.41
CA TYR A 227 16.93 -26.41 -0.96
C TYR A 227 16.96 -25.11 -1.79
N TRP A 228 18.14 -24.66 -2.23
CA TRP A 228 18.20 -23.60 -3.24
C TRP A 228 18.19 -24.28 -4.61
N PRO A 229 17.20 -24.00 -5.48
CA PRO A 229 17.27 -24.41 -6.87
C PRO A 229 18.55 -23.83 -7.47
N ASN A 230 19.41 -24.71 -8.02
CA ASN A 230 20.59 -24.31 -8.79
C ASN A 230 20.21 -23.45 -10.00
#